data_AF-A0A814YL18-F1
#
_entry.id   AF-A0A814YL18-F1
#
_cell.length_a   1.000
_cell.length_b   1.000
_cell.length_c   1.000
_cell.angle_alpha   90.00
_cell.angle_beta   90.00
_cell.angle_gamma   90.00
#
_symmetry.space_group_name_H-M   'P 1'
#
loop_
_entity.id
_entity.type
_entity.pdbx_description
1 polymer ?
#
loop_
_entity_poly.entity_id
_entity_poly.type
_entity_poly.pdbx_seq_one_letter_code
_entity_poly.pdbx_strand_id
1 'polypeptide(L)'
;MDNIDECCKNHDECYGGLTSIISSYKIDLNWKCADKPSSDRHETCDNCVPLCSKKAWWRKRASFVDYHVWVTPYDEKERFGGGNYPNQSQGDGGLLKYTEKDRSIVDKDIVLWYTFGVTHIPRQEDFPVMPVVLCGFTLKPNGFFDINPASDIPKPIKKTDETCCKN
;
A
#
# COMPACT_ATOMS: atom_id res chain seq x y z
N MET A 1 -7.70 -25.75 3.07
CA MET A 1 -6.36 -25.86 3.70
C MET A 1 -5.57 -24.85 2.93
N ASP A 2 -5.67 -23.61 3.37
CA ASP A 2 -5.34 -22.45 2.54
C ASP A 2 -3.94 -22.06 2.99
N ASN A 3 -2.98 -22.31 2.12
CA ASN A 3 -1.55 -22.30 2.42
C ASN A 3 -1.11 -20.87 2.80
N ILE A 4 -0.11 -20.72 3.68
CA ILE A 4 0.55 -19.44 4.02
C ILE A 4 0.89 -18.59 2.78
N ASP A 5 1.21 -19.24 1.66
CA ASP A 5 1.50 -18.60 0.35
C ASP A 5 0.31 -17.82 -0.23
N GLU A 6 -0.93 -18.15 0.14
CA GLU A 6 -2.11 -17.39 -0.28
C GLU A 6 -2.27 -16.09 0.52
N CYS A 7 -1.82 -16.09 1.78
CA CYS A 7 -1.93 -14.96 2.71
C CYS A 7 -0.85 -13.88 2.51
N CYS A 8 0.30 -14.23 1.93
CA CYS A 8 1.47 -13.35 1.79
C CYS A 8 1.92 -13.27 0.32
N LYS A 9 1.78 -12.10 -0.33
CA LYS A 9 2.06 -11.96 -1.78
C LYS A 9 2.91 -10.73 -2.10
N ASN A 10 3.76 -10.86 -3.13
CA ASN A 10 4.47 -9.73 -3.73
C ASN A 10 3.63 -9.07 -4.81
N HIS A 11 3.66 -7.74 -4.92
CA HIS A 11 2.90 -6.99 -5.94
C HIS A 11 3.07 -7.52 -7.38
N ASP A 12 4.27 -7.95 -7.74
CA ASP A 12 4.57 -8.44 -9.10
C ASP A 12 3.88 -9.80 -9.39
N GLU A 13 3.69 -10.62 -8.36
CA GLU A 13 2.93 -11.88 -8.42
C GLU A 13 1.40 -11.62 -8.38
N CYS A 14 0.98 -10.37 -8.17
CA CYS A 14 -0.40 -9.96 -7.96
C CYS A 14 -1.08 -9.34 -9.19
N TYR A 15 -0.33 -9.06 -10.27
CA TYR A 15 -0.84 -8.44 -11.50
C TYR A 15 -2.02 -9.18 -12.16
N GLY A 16 -2.26 -10.45 -11.79
CA GLY A 16 -3.44 -11.21 -12.20
C GLY A 16 -4.32 -11.80 -11.09
N GLY A 17 -3.99 -11.62 -9.81
CA GLY A 17 -4.54 -12.49 -8.74
C GLY A 17 -4.91 -11.85 -7.41
N LEU A 18 -4.65 -10.55 -7.18
CA LEU A 18 -5.00 -9.87 -5.91
C LEU A 18 -6.15 -8.88 -6.05
N THR A 19 -6.81 -8.81 -7.21
CA THR A 19 -8.00 -7.98 -7.42
C THR A 19 -9.25 -8.48 -6.70
N SER A 20 -9.18 -9.57 -5.93
CA SER A 20 -10.37 -10.23 -5.35
C SER A 20 -10.29 -10.60 -3.88
N ILE A 21 -9.15 -10.43 -3.18
CA ILE A 21 -9.00 -10.96 -1.80
C ILE A 21 -9.90 -10.24 -0.79
N ILE A 22 -10.25 -8.99 -1.07
CA ILE A 22 -11.29 -8.28 -0.33
C ILE A 22 -12.42 -8.08 -1.33
N SER A 23 -13.54 -8.79 -1.13
CA SER A 23 -14.70 -8.95 -2.02
C SER A 23 -15.23 -7.69 -2.74
N SER A 24 -14.74 -6.50 -2.40
CA SER A 24 -15.27 -5.24 -2.92
C SER A 24 -14.24 -4.11 -3.06
N TYR A 25 -12.95 -4.32 -2.78
CA TYR A 25 -11.94 -3.25 -2.84
C TYR A 25 -10.67 -3.69 -3.58
N LYS A 26 -10.16 -2.80 -4.42
CA LYS A 26 -8.86 -2.91 -5.07
C LYS A 26 -7.88 -1.95 -4.42
N ILE A 27 -6.68 -2.43 -4.10
CA ILE A 27 -5.56 -1.59 -3.66
C ILE A 27 -4.82 -1.14 -4.91
N ASP A 28 -4.82 0.16 -5.18
CA ASP A 28 -4.02 0.76 -6.23
C ASP A 28 -2.88 1.57 -5.58
N LEU A 29 -1.66 1.35 -6.06
CA LEU A 29 -0.54 2.20 -5.73
C LEU A 29 -0.66 3.53 -6.45
N ASN A 30 -0.63 4.62 -5.68
CA ASN A 30 -0.60 5.96 -6.21
C ASN A 30 0.82 6.48 -6.12
N TRP A 31 1.60 6.25 -7.17
CA TRP A 31 2.83 6.97 -7.39
C TRP A 31 2.56 8.21 -8.24
N LYS A 32 2.79 9.39 -7.67
CA LYS A 32 2.99 10.62 -8.45
C LYS A 32 4.44 11.02 -8.26
N CYS A 33 5.30 10.77 -9.25
CA CYS A 33 6.56 11.47 -9.38
C CYS A 33 6.22 12.97 -9.45
N ALA A 34 6.34 13.68 -8.33
CA ALA A 34 6.33 15.13 -8.31
C ALA A 34 7.70 15.59 -8.82
N ASP A 35 7.94 15.42 -10.13
CA ASP A 35 9.04 16.02 -10.91
C ASP A 35 8.99 15.48 -12.34
N LYS A 36 7.99 15.84 -13.17
CA LYS A 36 8.17 15.86 -14.63
C LYS A 36 7.37 16.99 -15.29
N PRO A 37 7.97 17.76 -16.21
CA PRO A 37 7.22 18.55 -17.18
C PRO A 37 6.38 17.63 -18.07
N SER A 38 5.26 18.17 -18.55
CA SER A 38 4.22 17.52 -19.34
C SER A 38 4.75 16.63 -20.47
N SER A 39 4.70 15.31 -20.28
CA SER A 39 4.74 14.30 -21.35
C SER A 39 4.49 12.92 -20.77
N ASP A 40 3.22 12.51 -20.82
CA ASP A 40 2.67 11.15 -20.84
C ASP A 40 3.60 9.95 -20.57
N ARG A 41 3.45 9.40 -19.36
CA ARG A 41 3.24 7.96 -19.10
C ARG A 41 2.86 7.78 -17.63
N HIS A 42 1.61 7.40 -17.35
CA HIS A 42 1.19 6.90 -16.05
C HIS A 42 1.73 5.47 -15.91
N GLU A 43 3.00 5.35 -15.58
CA GLU A 43 3.53 4.10 -15.05
C GLU A 43 3.33 4.16 -13.54
N THR A 44 2.40 3.35 -13.03
CA THR A 44 2.36 3.04 -11.59
C THR A 44 3.71 2.46 -11.24
N CYS A 45 4.53 3.19 -10.50
CA CYS A 45 5.78 2.64 -10.01
C CYS A 45 5.48 1.43 -9.13
N ASP A 46 6.19 0.34 -9.41
CA ASP A 46 6.13 -0.89 -8.63
C ASP A 46 6.47 -0.62 -7.17
N ASN A 47 5.98 -1.48 -6.28
CA ASN A 47 6.36 -1.39 -4.87
C ASN A 47 7.86 -1.54 -4.68
N CYS A 48 8.38 -0.82 -3.70
CA CYS A 48 9.77 -0.94 -3.27
C CYS A 48 10.03 -2.32 -2.63
N VAL A 49 10.99 -3.05 -3.18
CA VAL A 49 11.50 -4.30 -2.60
C VAL A 49 12.75 -4.06 -1.73
N PRO A 50 12.93 -4.81 -0.62
CA PRO A 50 14.15 -4.70 0.18
C PRO A 50 15.36 -5.22 -0.59
N LEU A 51 16.35 -4.36 -0.84
CA LEU A 51 17.59 -4.69 -1.55
C LEU A 51 18.54 -5.62 -0.77
N CYS A 52 18.34 -5.77 0.55
CA CYS A 52 19.18 -6.63 1.36
C CYS A 52 18.78 -8.10 1.28
N SER A 53 19.73 -8.99 1.59
CA SER A 53 19.45 -10.42 1.77
C SER A 53 18.40 -10.67 2.86
N LYS A 54 17.54 -11.67 2.65
CA LYS A 54 16.59 -12.19 3.67
C LYS A 54 17.26 -12.50 5.02
N LYS A 55 18.57 -12.79 5.04
CA LYS A 55 19.32 -13.10 6.26
C LYS A 55 19.86 -11.88 7.01
N ALA A 56 19.71 -10.67 6.45
CA ALA A 56 20.21 -9.45 7.07
C ALA A 56 19.56 -9.22 8.44
N TRP A 57 20.35 -8.74 9.41
CA TRP A 57 19.92 -8.61 10.80
C TRP A 57 18.68 -7.69 10.95
N TRP A 58 18.62 -6.61 10.17
CA TRP A 58 17.50 -5.67 10.25
C TRP A 58 16.22 -6.26 9.66
N ARG A 59 16.36 -7.09 8.63
CA ARG A 59 15.23 -7.74 7.96
C ARG A 59 14.56 -8.78 8.85
N LYS A 60 15.32 -9.46 9.71
CA LYS A 60 14.77 -10.31 10.78
C LYS A 60 13.87 -9.54 11.75
N ARG A 61 14.21 -8.28 12.03
CA ARG A 61 13.45 -7.40 12.94
C ARG A 61 12.27 -6.72 12.25
N ALA A 62 12.31 -6.60 10.93
CA ALA A 62 11.32 -5.93 10.10
C ALA A 62 10.71 -6.92 9.10
N SER A 63 10.32 -8.11 9.56
CA SER A 63 9.85 -9.20 8.69
C SER A 63 8.66 -8.82 7.80
N PHE A 64 7.88 -7.81 8.19
CA PHE A 64 6.79 -7.25 7.37
C PHE A 64 7.24 -6.74 5.98
N VAL A 65 8.54 -6.51 5.75
CA VAL A 65 9.09 -6.14 4.43
C VAL A 65 9.31 -7.31 3.49
N ASP A 66 9.13 -8.55 3.95
CA ASP A 66 9.33 -9.74 3.13
C ASP A 66 8.27 -9.92 2.04
N TYR A 67 7.09 -9.37 2.27
CA TYR A 67 5.95 -9.38 1.36
C TYR A 67 5.27 -8.01 1.38
N HIS A 68 4.63 -7.66 0.26
CA HIS A 68 3.92 -6.39 0.13
C HIS A 68 2.53 -6.44 0.79
N VAL A 69 1.87 -7.59 0.73
CA VAL A 69 0.54 -7.80 1.31
C VAL A 69 0.61 -8.94 2.32
N TRP A 70 0.03 -8.71 3.49
CA TRP A 70 -0.22 -9.73 4.50
C TRP A 70 -1.69 -9.69 4.91
N VAL A 71 -2.29 -10.86 5.08
CA VAL A 71 -3.64 -10.99 5.61
C VAL A 71 -3.59 -11.89 6.84
N THR A 72 -4.15 -11.41 7.95
CA THR A 72 -4.22 -12.16 9.21
C THR A 72 -5.64 -12.09 9.77
N PRO A 73 -6.17 -13.17 10.39
CA PRO A 73 -7.39 -13.04 11.18
C PRO A 73 -7.19 -12.07 12.34
N TYR A 74 -8.21 -11.27 12.63
CA TYR A 74 -8.18 -10.28 13.70
C TYR A 74 -7.85 -10.92 15.06
N ASP A 75 -6.92 -10.31 15.79
CA ASP A 75 -6.60 -10.62 17.18
C ASP A 75 -6.22 -9.29 17.87
N GLU A 76 -6.86 -9.00 19.00
CA GLU A 76 -6.66 -7.75 19.74
C GLU A 76 -5.19 -7.52 20.16
N LYS A 77 -4.41 -8.61 20.32
CA LYS A 77 -3.00 -8.57 20.72
C LYS A 77 -2.04 -8.37 19.55
N GLU A 78 -2.48 -8.58 18.31
CA GLU A 78 -1.64 -8.54 17.10
C GLU A 78 -1.68 -7.17 16.43
N ARG A 79 -1.11 -6.15 17.09
CA ARG A 79 -1.26 -4.73 16.70
C ARG A 79 -0.14 -4.17 15.81
N PHE A 80 1.05 -4.76 15.87
CA PHE A 80 2.24 -4.19 15.22
C PHE A 80 2.93 -5.21 14.32
N GLY A 81 3.20 -4.82 13.08
CA GLY A 81 3.81 -5.72 12.10
C GLY A 81 5.28 -6.07 12.36
N GLY A 82 5.99 -5.26 13.16
CA GLY A 82 7.34 -5.55 13.68
C GLY A 82 7.36 -6.08 15.12
N GLY A 83 6.20 -6.38 15.72
CA GLY A 83 6.08 -6.80 17.11
C GLY A 83 5.98 -5.63 18.12
N ASN A 84 5.67 -5.96 19.38
CA ASN A 84 5.39 -4.98 20.44
C ASN A 84 6.61 -4.18 20.90
N TYR A 85 7.81 -4.76 20.82
CA TYR A 85 9.04 -4.19 21.38
C TYR A 85 10.15 -4.14 20.32
N PRO A 86 10.07 -3.22 19.34
CA PRO A 86 10.99 -3.20 18.20
C PRO A 86 12.42 -2.77 18.57
N ASN A 87 12.58 -1.98 19.64
CA ASN A 87 13.90 -1.50 20.06
C ASN A 87 14.75 -2.69 20.54
N GLN A 88 15.92 -2.87 19.93
CA GLN A 88 16.86 -3.97 20.21
C GLN A 88 16.28 -5.40 20.15
N SER A 89 15.09 -5.59 19.54
CA SER A 89 14.53 -6.94 19.32
C SER A 89 15.49 -7.83 18.50
N GLN A 90 15.44 -9.13 18.77
CA GLN A 90 16.16 -10.15 18.03
C GLN A 90 15.39 -10.64 16.78
N GLY A 91 14.19 -10.11 16.52
CA GLY A 91 13.31 -10.51 15.41
C GLY A 91 12.32 -11.62 15.77
N ASP A 92 11.84 -11.64 17.01
CA ASP A 92 11.05 -12.71 17.62
C ASP A 92 9.52 -12.47 17.61
N GLY A 93 9.04 -11.54 16.77
CA GLY A 93 7.63 -11.16 16.68
C GLY A 93 7.25 -10.49 15.35
N GLY A 94 6.03 -9.93 15.31
CA GLY A 94 5.48 -9.26 14.13
C GLY A 94 4.75 -10.22 13.18
N LEU A 95 4.60 -9.79 11.92
CA LEU A 95 3.74 -10.47 10.95
C LEU A 95 4.14 -11.91 10.67
N LEU A 96 5.43 -12.18 10.56
CA LEU A 96 5.93 -13.54 10.35
C LEU A 96 5.42 -14.51 11.43
N LYS A 97 5.42 -14.09 12.69
CA LYS A 97 4.94 -14.91 13.81
C LYS A 97 3.40 -15.01 13.86
N TYR A 98 2.70 -13.99 13.40
CA TYR A 98 1.24 -14.00 13.35
C TYR A 98 0.72 -14.96 12.27
N THR A 99 1.43 -15.06 11.14
CA THR A 99 1.08 -15.95 10.02
C THR A 99 1.61 -17.37 10.19
N GLU A 100 2.66 -17.62 10.97
CA GLU A 100 3.16 -18.96 11.33
C GLU A 100 2.07 -19.91 11.89
N LYS A 101 1.01 -19.34 12.48
CA LYS A 101 -0.12 -20.10 13.04
C LYS A 101 -1.07 -20.68 11.97
N ASP A 102 -0.92 -20.29 10.70
CA ASP A 102 -1.73 -20.75 9.57
C ASP A 102 -3.24 -20.75 9.84
N ARG A 103 -3.73 -19.63 10.40
CA ARG A 103 -5.14 -19.48 10.77
C ARG A 103 -5.97 -19.16 9.52
N SER A 104 -7.09 -19.83 9.35
CA SER A 104 -8.02 -19.57 8.24
C SER A 104 -8.54 -18.12 8.24
N ILE A 105 -8.59 -17.52 7.06
CA ILE A 105 -9.05 -16.15 6.79
C ILE A 105 -10.44 -16.09 6.12
N VAL A 106 -11.01 -17.23 5.73
CA VAL A 106 -12.31 -17.30 5.04
C VAL A 106 -13.45 -17.05 6.02
N ASP A 107 -14.36 -16.14 5.67
CA ASP A 107 -15.52 -15.75 6.49
C ASP A 107 -15.14 -15.33 7.93
N LYS A 108 -14.00 -14.63 8.07
CA LYS A 108 -13.51 -14.08 9.34
C LYS A 108 -13.33 -12.57 9.27
N ASP A 109 -13.33 -11.95 10.44
CA ASP A 109 -12.79 -10.62 10.61
C ASP A 109 -11.28 -10.68 10.37
N ILE A 110 -10.81 -9.94 9.37
CA ILE A 110 -9.42 -9.93 8.94
C ILE A 110 -8.78 -8.56 9.12
N VAL A 111 -7.46 -8.56 9.19
CA VAL A 111 -6.61 -7.38 9.13
C VAL A 111 -5.71 -7.51 7.91
N LEU A 112 -5.75 -6.49 7.07
CA LEU A 112 -4.88 -6.33 5.92
C LEU A 112 -3.69 -5.45 6.30
N TRP A 113 -2.48 -5.94 6.06
CA TRP A 113 -1.25 -5.19 6.25
C TRP A 113 -0.60 -4.96 4.89
N TYR A 114 -0.39 -3.69 4.57
CA TYR A 114 0.20 -3.30 3.29
C TYR A 114 1.54 -2.61 3.52
N THR A 115 2.60 -3.21 3.01
CA THR A 115 3.97 -2.69 3.06
C THR A 115 4.30 -1.99 1.75
N PHE A 116 4.57 -0.69 1.84
CA PHE A 116 5.00 0.15 0.72
C PHE A 116 6.04 1.16 1.21
N GLY A 117 6.83 1.70 0.30
CA GLY A 117 7.90 2.63 0.64
C GLY A 117 8.68 3.10 -0.59
N VAL A 118 9.77 3.82 -0.35
CA VAL A 118 10.65 4.37 -1.39
C VAL A 118 12.07 3.88 -1.16
N THR A 119 12.72 3.39 -2.21
CA THR A 119 14.18 3.26 -2.23
C THR A 119 14.77 4.62 -2.57
N HIS A 120 15.32 5.30 -1.57
CA HIS A 120 15.93 6.62 -1.76
C HIS A 120 17.37 6.48 -2.26
N ILE A 121 17.60 6.85 -3.52
CA ILE A 121 18.94 7.07 -4.08
C ILE A 121 19.15 8.59 -4.09
N PRO A 122 20.00 9.13 -3.19
CA PRO A 122 20.15 10.57 -3.04
C PRO A 122 20.62 11.24 -4.33
N ARG A 123 20.01 12.39 -4.65
CA ARG A 123 20.41 13.24 -5.78
C ARG A 123 21.05 14.53 -5.27
N GLN A 124 21.71 15.29 -6.16
CA GLN A 124 22.33 16.56 -5.78
C GLN A 124 21.31 17.59 -5.32
N GLU A 125 20.10 17.53 -5.88
CA GLU A 125 18.95 18.39 -5.55
C GLU A 125 18.39 18.13 -4.15
N ASP A 126 18.69 16.97 -3.55
CA ASP A 126 18.26 16.65 -2.18
C ASP A 126 19.09 17.41 -1.12
N PHE A 127 20.12 18.15 -1.53
CA PHE A 127 21.02 18.91 -0.67
C PHE A 127 20.88 20.42 -0.91
N PRO A 128 20.91 21.27 0.15
CA PRO A 128 21.08 20.98 1.57
C PRO A 128 19.80 20.58 2.30
N VAL A 129 18.64 20.74 1.65
CA VAL A 129 17.33 20.42 2.20
C VAL A 129 16.59 19.59 1.17
N MET A 130 16.23 18.36 1.54
CA MET A 130 15.55 17.44 0.66
C MET A 130 14.15 17.96 0.31
N PRO A 131 13.78 18.07 -0.98
CA PRO A 131 12.42 18.38 -1.39
C PRO A 131 11.46 17.21 -1.06
N VAL A 132 10.17 17.51 -1.00
CA VAL A 132 9.17 16.53 -0.58
C VAL A 132 8.99 15.44 -1.65
N VAL A 133 9.13 14.17 -1.24
CA VAL A 133 8.75 13.01 -2.03
C VAL A 133 7.44 12.44 -1.46
N LEU A 134 6.45 12.23 -2.32
CA LEU A 134 5.14 11.69 -1.94
C LEU A 134 5.11 10.17 -2.17
N CYS A 135 4.69 9.43 -1.16
CA CYS A 135 4.49 7.98 -1.23
C CYS A 135 3.15 7.64 -0.56
N GLY A 136 2.33 6.82 -1.21
CA GLY A 136 1.01 6.46 -0.72
C GLY A 136 0.32 5.40 -1.56
N PHE A 137 -0.85 5.00 -1.11
CA PHE A 137 -1.71 4.05 -1.79
C PHE A 137 -3.16 4.54 -1.74
N THR A 138 -4.03 3.91 -2.51
CA THR A 138 -5.46 4.21 -2.50
C THR A 138 -6.26 2.93 -2.53
N LEU A 139 -7.31 2.91 -1.70
CA LEU A 139 -8.31 1.86 -1.72
C LEU A 139 -9.46 2.34 -2.59
N LYS A 140 -9.65 1.66 -3.73
CA LYS A 140 -10.78 1.94 -4.61
C LYS A 140 -11.83 0.85 -4.47
N PRO A 141 -13.11 1.21 -4.30
CA PRO A 141 -14.18 0.24 -4.40
C PRO A 141 -14.17 -0.38 -5.80
N ASN A 142 -14.21 -1.70 -5.89
CA ASN A 142 -14.32 -2.45 -7.13
C ASN A 142 -15.43 -3.49 -6.99
N GLY A 143 -16.54 -3.29 -7.69
CA GLY A 143 -17.75 -4.10 -7.50
C GLY A 143 -18.47 -3.88 -6.16
N PHE A 144 -18.15 -2.79 -5.44
CA PHE A 144 -18.85 -2.42 -4.19
C PHE A 144 -20.21 -1.73 -4.46
N PHE A 145 -20.29 -0.93 -5.51
CA PHE A 145 -21.50 -0.19 -5.88
C PHE A 145 -22.06 -0.70 -7.21
N ASP A 146 -23.39 -0.80 -7.30
CA ASP A 146 -24.08 -1.19 -8.54
C ASP A 146 -23.97 -0.14 -9.64
N ILE A 147 -23.86 1.14 -9.23
CA ILE A 147 -23.70 2.29 -10.12
C ILE A 147 -22.64 3.24 -9.56
N ASN A 148 -22.18 4.19 -10.38
CA ASN A 148 -21.23 5.20 -9.93
C ASN A 148 -21.80 5.98 -8.72
N PRO A 149 -21.12 5.96 -7.56
CA PRO A 149 -21.61 6.61 -6.33
C PRO A 149 -21.66 8.14 -6.43
N ALA A 150 -21.04 8.74 -7.45
CA ALA A 150 -21.07 10.19 -7.68
C ALA A 150 -22.19 10.65 -8.64
N SER A 151 -23.07 9.74 -9.07
CA SER A 151 -24.04 10.04 -10.13
C SER A 151 -25.15 11.00 -9.71
N ASP A 152 -25.40 11.17 -8.41
CA ASP A 152 -26.40 12.06 -7.82
C ASP A 152 -25.83 13.43 -7.42
N ILE A 153 -24.52 13.65 -7.58
CA ILE A 153 -23.87 14.90 -7.21
C ILE A 153 -24.28 16.01 -8.21
N PRO A 154 -24.87 17.11 -7.73
CA PRO A 154 -25.26 18.21 -8.62
C PRO A 154 -24.02 18.83 -9.28
N LYS A 155 -24.18 19.22 -10.55
CA LYS A 155 -23.09 19.88 -11.29
C LYS A 155 -22.72 21.21 -10.62
N PRO A 156 -21.43 21.54 -10.52
CA PRO A 156 -21.02 22.86 -10.03
C PRO A 156 -21.63 23.95 -10.92
N ILE A 157 -22.16 25.00 -10.28
CA ILE A 157 -22.77 26.14 -10.96
C ILE A 157 -21.67 26.82 -11.79
N LYS A 158 -21.84 26.85 -13.12
CA LYS A 158 -20.98 27.67 -13.98
C LYS A 158 -21.21 29.12 -13.62
N LYS A 159 -20.20 29.83 -13.09
CA LYS A 159 -20.23 31.29 -13.08
C LYS A 159 -20.20 31.74 -14.54
N THR A 160 -21.30 32.29 -15.03
CA THR A 160 -21.33 33.03 -16.29
C THR A 160 -20.63 34.36 -16.03
N ASP A 161 -19.40 34.49 -16.52
CA ASP A 161 -18.67 35.75 -16.56
C ASP A 161 -19.37 36.71 -17.55
N GLU A 162 -20.38 37.44 -17.10
CA GLU A 162 -20.95 38.54 -17.89
C GLU A 162 -20.31 39.92 -17.60
N THR A 163 -19.28 40.01 -16.76
CA THR A 163 -18.71 41.32 -16.36
C THR A 163 -17.19 41.41 -16.19
N CYS A 164 -16.38 40.47 -16.66
CA CYS A 164 -14.92 40.56 -16.46
C CYS A 164 -14.19 41.53 -17.42
N CYS A 165 -14.79 41.93 -18.56
CA CYS A 165 -14.15 42.87 -19.50
C CYS A 165 -15.16 43.81 -20.19
N LYS A 166 -15.73 44.77 -19.45
CA LYS A 166 -16.29 45.99 -20.04
C LYS A 166 -15.61 47.20 -19.39
N ASN A 167 -14.47 47.58 -19.95
CA ASN A 167 -13.91 48.92 -19.85
C ASN A 167 -14.08 49.59 -21.22
#